data_AF-A0AAT9WHH3-F1
#
_entry.id   AF-A0AAT9WHH3-F1
#
_cell.length_a   1.000
_cell.length_b   1.000
_cell.length_c   1.000
_cell.angle_alpha   90.00
_cell.angle_beta   90.00
_cell.angle_gamma   90.00
#
_symmetry.space_group_name_H-M   'P 1'
#
loop_
_entity.id
_entity.type
_entity.pdbx_description
1 polymer ?
#
loop_
_entity_poly.entity_id
_entity_poly.type
_entity_poly.pdbx_seq_one_letter_code
_entity_poly.pdbx_strand_id
1 'polypeptide(L)'
;MRYLLVCVALCSATAAQAADPVPKPDPAKQLAQLVLRTQEGEAAAKENACPPDRTAFSEKMKRDYLNMSMSYGGISPQSYYWPEVEELFYQFRSAQCPNTKSPVDTFAETVSKEMSTAEIDAAIAFYGSAEGKRVLAGVAKAQQAVQGAMFQRSAQGDAAGVAYREGLRELIARYKADPR
;
A
#
# COMPACT_ATOMS: atom_id res chain seq x y z
N MET A 1 14.25 81.89 8.28
CA MET A 1 12.93 81.35 7.88
C MET A 1 13.19 80.04 7.15
N ARG A 2 12.91 78.88 7.76
CA ARG A 2 11.62 78.13 7.63
C ARG A 2 11.55 77.48 6.22
N TYR A 3 11.55 76.16 5.97
CA TYR A 3 11.25 74.97 6.76
C TYR A 3 11.99 73.73 6.22
N LEU A 4 12.45 72.85 7.12
CA LEU A 4 12.69 71.43 6.85
C LEU A 4 11.34 70.74 6.58
N LEU A 5 11.26 69.96 5.50
CA LEU A 5 10.14 69.05 5.23
C LEU A 5 10.68 67.62 5.24
N VAL A 6 10.59 66.99 6.42
CA VAL A 6 10.93 65.59 6.66
C VAL A 6 9.70 64.76 6.31
N CYS A 7 9.71 64.09 5.16
CA CYS A 7 8.73 63.06 4.83
C CYS A 7 9.07 61.79 5.61
N VAL A 8 8.50 61.65 6.80
CA VAL A 8 8.43 60.38 7.53
C VAL A 8 7.46 59.47 6.78
N ALA A 9 7.98 58.70 5.83
CA ALA A 9 7.23 57.59 5.24
C ALA A 9 7.07 56.51 6.33
N LEU A 10 5.86 56.44 6.91
CA LEU A 10 5.44 55.29 7.70
C LEU A 10 5.46 54.06 6.79
N CYS A 11 6.57 53.31 6.81
CA CYS A 11 6.55 51.91 6.40
C CYS A 11 5.69 51.15 7.40
N SER A 12 4.42 50.98 7.08
CA SER A 12 3.54 50.01 7.74
C SER A 12 4.19 48.63 7.61
N ALA A 13 4.88 48.21 8.66
CA ALA A 13 5.32 46.84 8.84
C ALA A 13 4.05 45.99 9.01
N THR A 14 3.45 45.57 7.90
CA THR A 14 2.63 44.37 7.88
C THR A 14 3.54 43.22 8.31
N ALA A 15 3.50 42.91 9.61
CA ALA A 15 3.94 41.64 10.12
C ALA A 15 3.12 40.57 9.39
N ALA A 16 3.66 40.06 8.29
CA ALA A 16 3.21 38.79 7.76
C ALA A 16 3.39 37.81 8.90
N GLN A 17 2.27 37.39 9.52
CA GLN A 17 2.26 36.15 10.28
C GLN A 17 2.83 35.12 9.31
N ALA A 18 4.10 34.76 9.51
CA ALA A 18 4.67 33.58 8.91
C ALA A 18 3.77 32.45 9.42
N ALA A 19 2.84 32.00 8.59
CA ALA A 19 2.11 30.78 8.83
C ALA A 19 3.17 29.76 9.23
N ASP A 20 3.01 29.16 10.42
CA ASP A 20 3.96 28.16 10.92
C ASP A 20 4.32 27.25 9.75
N PRO A 21 5.61 27.11 9.41
CA PRO A 21 6.00 26.37 8.23
C PRO A 21 5.40 24.98 8.39
N VAL A 22 4.43 24.67 7.52
CA VAL A 22 3.80 23.35 7.45
C VAL A 22 4.93 22.35 7.54
N PRO A 23 4.96 21.46 8.56
CA PRO A 23 6.09 20.58 8.79
C PRO A 23 6.42 19.88 7.49
N LYS A 24 7.58 20.19 6.92
CA LYS A 24 8.00 19.54 5.68
C LYS A 24 8.16 18.06 6.03
N PRO A 25 7.51 17.15 5.28
CA PRO A 25 7.75 15.73 5.48
C PRO A 25 9.24 15.45 5.33
N ASP A 26 9.75 14.53 6.15
CA ASP A 26 11.12 13.98 6.02
C ASP A 26 11.38 13.63 4.54
N PRO A 27 12.44 14.16 3.90
CA PRO A 27 12.74 13.90 2.49
C PRO A 27 12.74 12.41 2.14
N ALA A 28 13.24 11.54 3.02
CA ALA A 28 13.20 10.10 2.78
C ALA A 28 11.77 9.55 2.77
N LYS A 29 10.90 10.07 3.63
CA LYS A 29 9.48 9.73 3.66
C LYS A 29 8.74 10.29 2.45
N GLN A 30 9.12 11.47 1.95
CA GLN A 30 8.60 12.03 0.71
C GLN A 30 9.00 11.18 -0.50
N LEU A 31 10.27 10.77 -0.58
CA LEU A 31 10.74 9.87 -1.63
C LEU A 31 10.04 8.51 -1.55
N ALA A 32 9.91 7.95 -0.34
CA ALA A 32 9.17 6.71 -0.11
C ALA A 32 7.73 6.81 -0.60
N GLN A 33 7.04 7.92 -0.32
CA GLN A 33 5.70 8.15 -0.82
C GLN A 33 5.69 8.27 -2.35
N LEU A 34 6.63 8.96 -2.98
CA LEU A 34 6.65 9.07 -4.44
C LEU A 34 6.84 7.71 -5.13
N VAL A 35 7.77 6.89 -4.62
CA VAL A 35 8.09 5.58 -5.20
C VAL A 35 6.99 4.56 -4.91
N LEU A 36 6.43 4.57 -3.70
CA LEU A 36 5.45 3.57 -3.25
C LEU A 36 3.99 3.98 -3.52
N ARG A 37 3.67 5.27 -3.73
CA ARG A 37 2.34 5.75 -4.17
C ARG A 37 2.15 5.72 -5.68
N THR A 38 2.72 4.74 -6.37
CA THR A 38 2.04 4.30 -7.59
C THR A 38 0.62 3.89 -7.13
N GLN A 39 -0.44 4.35 -7.80
CA GLN A 39 -1.82 4.26 -7.26
C GLN A 39 -2.21 2.83 -6.83
N GLU A 40 -1.57 1.83 -7.44
CA GLU A 40 -1.74 0.42 -7.12
C GLU A 40 -0.88 -0.03 -5.93
N GLY A 41 0.27 0.59 -5.64
CA GLY A 41 1.12 0.29 -4.49
C GLY A 41 0.55 0.77 -3.16
N GLU A 42 -0.15 1.90 -3.12
CA GLU A 42 -0.83 2.39 -1.90
C GLU A 42 -2.14 1.65 -1.64
N ALA A 43 -2.87 1.29 -2.72
CA ALA A 43 -3.98 0.35 -2.67
C ALA A 43 -3.47 -1.02 -2.20
N ALA A 44 -2.52 -1.64 -2.89
CA ALA A 44 -1.92 -2.91 -2.52
C ALA A 44 -1.28 -2.90 -1.13
N ALA A 45 -0.70 -1.80 -0.64
CA ALA A 45 -0.15 -1.73 0.71
C ALA A 45 -1.24 -1.64 1.78
N LYS A 46 -2.38 -0.97 1.50
CA LYS A 46 -3.57 -1.00 2.37
C LYS A 46 -4.38 -2.29 2.24
N GLU A 47 -4.31 -2.93 1.09
CA GLU A 47 -5.03 -4.14 0.70
C GLU A 47 -4.26 -5.41 1.11
N ASN A 48 -2.94 -5.30 1.25
CA ASN A 48 -2.04 -6.23 1.92
C ASN A 48 -1.71 -5.83 3.36
N ALA A 49 -2.24 -4.71 3.85
CA ALA A 49 -2.25 -4.44 5.28
C ALA A 49 -3.12 -5.51 5.94
N CYS A 50 -2.68 -5.98 7.10
CA CYS A 50 -3.37 -7.00 7.87
C CYS A 50 -4.83 -6.67 7.99
N PRO A 51 -5.74 -7.64 7.75
CA PRO A 51 -7.16 -7.35 7.69
C PRO A 51 -7.60 -6.77 9.04
N PRO A 52 -7.85 -5.45 9.13
CA PRO A 52 -8.10 -4.81 10.42
C PRO A 52 -9.58 -4.94 10.81
N ASP A 53 -10.43 -5.20 9.82
CA ASP A 53 -11.87 -5.37 9.94
C ASP A 53 -12.31 -6.59 9.13
N ARG A 54 -12.94 -7.55 9.81
CA ARG A 54 -13.47 -8.79 9.22
C ARG A 54 -14.59 -8.51 8.22
N THR A 55 -15.36 -7.44 8.42
CA THR A 55 -16.46 -7.04 7.54
C THR A 55 -15.95 -6.52 6.21
N ALA A 56 -15.02 -5.55 6.24
CA ALA A 56 -14.35 -5.05 5.06
C ALA A 56 -13.60 -6.17 4.29
N PHE A 57 -13.02 -7.12 5.02
CA PHE A 57 -12.33 -8.28 4.44
C PHE A 57 -13.30 -9.21 3.68
N SER A 58 -14.43 -9.57 4.29
CA SER A 58 -15.49 -10.38 3.65
C SER A 58 -15.99 -9.72 2.36
N GLU A 59 -16.35 -8.44 2.41
CA GLU A 59 -16.85 -7.71 1.23
C GLU A 59 -15.80 -7.62 0.11
N LYS A 60 -14.52 -7.54 0.48
CA LYS A 60 -13.43 -7.59 -0.49
C LYS A 60 -13.34 -8.96 -1.17
N MET A 61 -13.34 -10.05 -0.42
CA MET A 61 -13.27 -11.40 -0.99
C MET A 61 -14.40 -11.66 -1.98
N LYS A 62 -15.61 -11.19 -1.69
CA LYS A 62 -16.76 -11.30 -2.60
C LYS A 62 -16.52 -10.57 -3.92
N ARG A 63 -15.90 -9.39 -3.90
CA ARG A 63 -15.52 -8.64 -5.12
C ARG A 63 -14.38 -9.34 -5.88
N ASP A 64 -13.39 -9.85 -5.16
CA ASP A 64 -12.22 -10.50 -5.75
C ASP A 64 -12.58 -11.86 -6.39
N TYR A 65 -13.63 -12.54 -5.92
CA TYR A 65 -14.08 -13.84 -6.45
C TYR A 65 -14.23 -13.85 -7.97
N LEU A 66 -14.73 -12.75 -8.57
CA LEU A 66 -14.90 -12.66 -10.02
C LEU A 66 -13.58 -12.80 -10.79
N ASN A 67 -12.46 -12.38 -10.18
CA ASN A 67 -11.13 -12.42 -10.78
C ASN A 67 -10.28 -13.58 -10.23
N MET A 68 -10.67 -14.18 -9.10
CA MET A 68 -9.86 -15.13 -8.33
C MET A 68 -10.66 -16.36 -7.85
N SER A 69 -11.72 -16.76 -8.54
CA SER A 69 -12.63 -17.86 -8.12
C SER A 69 -11.89 -19.15 -7.77
N MET A 70 -10.83 -19.48 -8.53
CA MET A 70 -9.99 -20.66 -8.28
C MET A 70 -9.15 -20.56 -7.01
N SER A 71 -8.77 -19.35 -6.58
CA SER A 71 -8.07 -19.13 -5.31
C SER A 71 -8.94 -19.50 -4.11
N TYR A 72 -10.26 -19.54 -4.29
CA TYR A 72 -11.27 -19.92 -3.30
C TYR A 72 -11.84 -21.32 -3.55
N GLY A 73 -11.16 -22.13 -4.36
CA GLY A 73 -11.59 -23.50 -4.64
C GLY A 73 -12.84 -23.61 -5.52
N GLY A 74 -13.26 -22.51 -6.15
CA GLY A 74 -14.48 -22.43 -6.95
C GLY A 74 -15.77 -22.27 -6.15
N ILE A 75 -15.71 -22.29 -4.81
CA ILE A 75 -16.86 -22.09 -3.93
C ILE A 75 -17.31 -20.62 -4.06
N SER A 76 -18.55 -20.37 -4.47
CA SER A 76 -19.04 -19.00 -4.71
C SER A 76 -19.48 -18.29 -3.42
N PRO A 77 -19.54 -16.94 -3.41
CA PRO A 77 -20.14 -16.16 -2.33
C PRO A 77 -21.58 -16.51 -1.95
N GLN A 78 -22.31 -17.19 -2.83
CA GLN A 78 -23.69 -17.62 -2.60
C GLN A 78 -23.79 -19.00 -1.95
N SER A 79 -22.68 -19.74 -1.84
CA SER A 79 -22.62 -21.07 -1.24
C SER A 79 -22.88 -21.02 0.26
N TYR A 80 -23.53 -22.06 0.80
CA TYR A 80 -23.63 -22.25 2.25
C TYR A 80 -22.25 -22.30 2.93
N TYR A 81 -21.24 -22.80 2.20
CA TYR A 81 -19.86 -22.98 2.70
C TYR A 81 -18.97 -21.73 2.58
N TRP A 82 -19.49 -20.62 2.05
CA TRP A 82 -18.72 -19.40 1.88
C TRP A 82 -18.16 -18.83 3.19
N PRO A 83 -18.88 -18.85 4.33
CA PRO A 83 -18.33 -18.39 5.60
C PRO A 83 -17.05 -19.12 6.03
N GLU A 84 -16.93 -20.43 5.75
CA GLU A 84 -15.69 -21.16 6.05
C GLU A 84 -14.54 -20.81 5.09
N VAL A 85 -14.84 -20.46 3.82
CA VAL A 85 -13.83 -19.92 2.89
C VAL A 85 -13.28 -18.60 3.42
N GLU A 86 -14.17 -17.70 3.85
CA GLU A 86 -13.79 -16.40 4.43
C GLU A 86 -12.90 -16.58 5.65
N GLU A 87 -13.25 -17.52 6.54
CA GLU A 87 -12.46 -17.79 7.74
C GLU A 87 -11.07 -18.35 7.42
N LEU A 88 -10.97 -19.34 6.54
CA LEU A 88 -9.69 -19.93 6.14
C LEU A 88 -8.78 -18.88 5.50
N PHE A 89 -9.34 -18.03 4.64
CA PHE A 89 -8.57 -16.98 3.98
C PHE A 89 -8.18 -15.87 4.96
N TYR A 90 -9.05 -15.50 5.90
CA TYR A 90 -8.74 -14.53 6.95
C TYR A 90 -7.59 -14.99 7.83
N GLN A 91 -7.60 -16.25 8.27
CA GLN A 91 -6.53 -16.85 9.06
C GLN A 91 -5.21 -16.88 8.29
N PHE A 92 -5.24 -17.32 7.03
CA PHE A 92 -4.09 -17.31 6.14
C PHE A 92 -3.46 -15.90 6.03
N ARG A 93 -4.28 -14.90 5.76
CA ARG A 93 -3.83 -13.50 5.61
C ARG A 93 -3.33 -12.91 6.91
N SER A 94 -3.97 -13.22 8.03
CA SER A 94 -3.54 -12.80 9.37
C SER A 94 -2.21 -13.44 9.77
N ALA A 95 -2.00 -14.72 9.45
CA ALA A 95 -0.76 -15.43 9.73
C ALA A 95 0.42 -14.96 8.86
N GLN A 96 0.13 -14.54 7.63
CA GLN A 96 1.12 -13.90 6.75
C GLN A 96 1.40 -12.43 7.10
N CYS A 97 0.80 -11.93 8.18
CA CYS A 97 0.85 -10.54 8.54
C CYS A 97 1.83 -10.28 9.69
N PRO A 98 3.08 -9.89 9.41
CA PRO A 98 3.99 -9.52 10.46
C PRO A 98 3.60 -8.14 11.01
N ASN A 99 3.67 -7.95 12.33
CA ASN A 99 3.61 -6.67 13.04
C ASN A 99 4.76 -5.75 12.59
N THR A 100 4.72 -5.32 11.34
CA THR A 100 5.83 -4.61 10.68
C THR A 100 5.48 -3.16 10.48
N LYS A 101 6.51 -2.32 10.65
CA LYS A 101 6.45 -0.91 10.27
C LYS A 101 5.86 -0.79 8.87
N SER A 102 5.08 0.28 8.63
CA SER A 102 4.56 0.59 7.30
C SER A 102 5.65 0.42 6.24
N PRO A 103 5.36 -0.16 5.06
CA PRO A 103 6.34 -0.23 3.97
C PRO A 103 6.97 1.13 3.64
N VAL A 104 6.19 2.21 3.78
CA VAL A 104 6.68 3.59 3.61
C VAL A 104 7.71 3.95 4.67
N ASP A 105 7.46 3.63 5.93
CA ASP A 105 8.38 3.95 7.02
C ASP A 105 9.63 3.08 6.97
N THR A 106 9.49 1.79 6.60
CA THR A 106 10.62 0.89 6.38
C THR A 106 11.50 1.38 5.23
N PHE A 107 10.89 1.74 4.09
CA PHE A 107 11.62 2.27 2.94
C PHE A 107 12.29 3.60 3.26
N ALA A 108 11.60 4.52 3.93
CA ALA A 108 12.17 5.80 4.35
C ALA A 108 13.37 5.59 5.28
N GLU A 109 13.27 4.69 6.26
CA GLU A 109 14.38 4.35 7.14
C GLU A 109 15.57 3.76 6.38
N THR A 110 15.34 2.86 5.42
CA THR A 110 16.41 2.30 4.58
C THR A 110 17.05 3.38 3.71
N VAL A 111 16.27 4.20 3.02
CA VAL A 111 16.78 5.29 2.18
C VAL A 111 17.60 6.28 3.00
N SER A 112 17.14 6.68 4.19
CA SER A 112 17.90 7.58 5.06
C SER A 112 19.23 7.00 5.54
N LYS A 113 19.38 5.66 5.55
CA LYS A 113 20.64 4.98 5.92
C LYS A 113 21.58 4.82 4.73
N GLU A 114 21.03 4.53 3.55
CA GLU A 114 21.80 4.15 2.37
C GLU A 114 22.09 5.32 1.41
N MET A 115 21.35 6.42 1.50
CA MET A 115 21.48 7.57 0.61
C MET A 115 21.80 8.85 1.38
N SER A 116 22.64 9.69 0.79
CA SER A 116 22.85 11.05 1.27
C SER A 116 21.62 11.93 1.02
N THR A 117 21.48 13.02 1.77
CA THR A 117 20.40 14.00 1.56
C THR A 117 20.35 14.52 0.12
N ALA A 118 21.51 14.78 -0.49
CA ALA A 118 21.58 15.27 -1.86
C ALA A 118 21.06 14.24 -2.89
N GLU A 119 21.34 12.96 -2.68
CA GLU A 119 20.81 11.89 -3.53
C GLU A 119 19.30 11.71 -3.34
N ILE A 120 18.80 11.83 -2.11
CA ILE A 120 17.37 11.78 -1.80
C ILE A 120 16.66 12.94 -2.52
N ASP A 121 17.17 14.16 -2.42
CA ASP A 121 16.61 15.34 -3.07
C ASP A 121 16.63 15.21 -4.59
N ALA A 122 17.72 14.70 -5.17
CA ALA A 122 17.81 14.43 -6.60
C ALA A 122 16.80 13.37 -7.06
N ALA A 123 16.61 12.31 -6.28
CA ALA A 123 15.62 11.27 -6.56
C ALA A 123 14.18 11.83 -6.46
N ILE A 124 13.88 12.67 -5.46
CA ILE A 124 12.59 13.36 -5.36
C ILE A 124 12.33 14.22 -6.60
N ALA A 125 13.34 15.00 -7.02
CA ALA A 125 13.23 15.85 -8.21
C ALA A 125 12.95 15.03 -9.47
N PHE A 126 13.70 13.93 -9.66
CA PHE A 126 13.49 13.04 -10.80
C PHE A 126 12.12 12.34 -10.76
N TYR A 127 11.79 11.63 -9.68
CA TYR A 127 10.52 10.89 -9.58
C TYR A 127 9.28 11.80 -9.49
N GLY A 128 9.46 13.06 -9.08
CA GLY A 128 8.42 14.08 -9.14
C GLY A 128 8.13 14.63 -10.55
N SER A 129 9.06 14.49 -11.49
CA SER A 129 8.93 14.93 -12.89
C SER A 129 7.91 14.10 -13.70
N ALA A 130 7.56 14.57 -14.90
CA ALA A 130 6.66 13.82 -15.79
C ALA A 130 7.29 12.50 -16.25
N GLU A 131 8.57 12.51 -16.59
CA GLU A 131 9.34 11.36 -17.03
C GLU A 131 9.48 10.34 -15.90
N GLY A 132 9.86 10.80 -14.70
CA GLY A 132 9.97 9.95 -13.52
C GLY A 132 8.65 9.26 -13.16
N LYS A 133 7.52 9.98 -13.24
CA LYS A 133 6.18 9.39 -13.05
C LYS A 133 5.87 8.31 -14.09
N ARG A 134 6.24 8.50 -15.36
CA ARG A 134 6.07 7.47 -16.40
C ARG A 134 6.93 6.23 -16.10
N VAL A 135 8.16 6.41 -15.64
CA VAL A 135 9.04 5.31 -15.23
C VAL A 135 8.40 4.54 -14.08
N LEU A 136 7.95 5.22 -13.01
CA LEU A 136 7.29 4.58 -11.88
C LEU A 136 6.04 3.79 -12.29
N ALA A 137 5.23 4.34 -13.20
CA ALA A 137 4.07 3.63 -13.73
C ALA A 137 4.46 2.37 -14.52
N GLY A 138 5.54 2.41 -15.31
CA GLY A 138 6.07 1.25 -16.02
C GLY A 138 6.60 0.17 -15.06
N VAL A 139 7.36 0.58 -14.04
CA VAL A 139 7.90 -0.31 -13.01
C VAL A 139 6.78 -0.98 -12.22
N ALA A 140 5.74 -0.23 -11.82
CA ALA A 140 4.60 -0.78 -11.10
C ALA A 140 3.91 -1.91 -11.90
N LYS A 141 3.64 -1.67 -13.19
CA LYS A 141 3.05 -2.69 -14.08
C LYS A 141 3.94 -3.93 -14.22
N ALA A 142 5.25 -3.74 -14.38
CA ALA A 142 6.19 -4.86 -14.45
C ALA A 142 6.23 -5.64 -13.13
N GLN A 143 6.23 -4.94 -12.00
CA GLN A 143 6.23 -5.55 -10.67
C GLN A 143 4.96 -6.37 -10.42
N GLN A 144 3.79 -5.91 -10.86
CA GLN A 144 2.56 -6.70 -10.78
C GLN A 144 2.67 -8.01 -11.56
N ALA A 145 3.19 -7.97 -12.79
CA ALA A 145 3.38 -9.17 -13.59
C ALA A 145 4.33 -10.16 -12.91
N VAL A 146 5.42 -9.67 -12.33
CA VAL A 146 6.39 -10.49 -11.58
C VAL A 146 5.77 -11.05 -10.30
N GLN A 147 5.05 -10.25 -9.52
CA GLN A 147 4.39 -10.70 -8.29
C GLN A 147 3.32 -11.76 -8.59
N GLY A 148 2.52 -11.59 -9.65
CA GLY A 148 1.56 -12.61 -10.08
C GLY A 148 2.25 -13.94 -10.39
N ALA A 149 3.37 -13.89 -11.12
CA ALA A 149 4.17 -15.08 -11.42
C ALA A 149 4.84 -15.69 -10.17
N MET A 150 5.30 -14.86 -9.22
CA MET A 150 5.90 -15.31 -7.96
C MET A 150 4.86 -15.93 -7.02
N PHE A 151 3.66 -15.36 -6.92
CA PHE A 151 2.59 -15.90 -6.09
C PHE A 151 2.17 -17.31 -6.57
N GLN A 152 2.14 -17.52 -7.89
CA GLN A 152 1.92 -18.86 -8.47
C GLN A 152 3.03 -19.87 -8.08
N ARG A 153 4.26 -19.40 -7.81
CA ARG A 153 5.39 -20.24 -7.39
C ARG A 153 5.48 -20.42 -5.86
N SER A 154 5.21 -19.37 -5.07
CA SER A 154 5.36 -19.38 -3.60
C SER A 154 4.23 -20.11 -2.89
N ALA A 155 3.05 -20.19 -3.51
CA ALA A 155 1.92 -21.00 -3.05
C ALA A 155 2.20 -22.52 -3.01
N GLN A 156 3.45 -22.95 -3.12
CA GLN A 156 3.88 -24.34 -2.97
C GLN A 156 4.70 -24.59 -1.70
N GLY A 157 5.15 -23.55 -0.96
CA GLY A 157 6.24 -23.73 0.03
C GLY A 157 6.05 -23.25 1.48
N ASP A 158 5.12 -22.33 1.79
CA ASP A 158 4.99 -21.80 3.16
C ASP A 158 3.93 -22.52 4.01
N ALA A 159 4.15 -22.61 5.34
CA ALA A 159 3.27 -23.34 6.26
C ALA A 159 1.85 -22.76 6.32
N ALA A 160 1.73 -21.43 6.26
CA ALA A 160 0.43 -20.74 6.20
C ALA A 160 -0.32 -21.11 4.92
N GLY A 161 0.35 -21.14 3.76
CA GLY A 161 -0.26 -21.58 2.52
C GLY A 161 -0.58 -23.08 2.54
N VAL A 162 0.24 -23.93 3.17
CA VAL A 162 -0.06 -25.36 3.35
C VAL A 162 -1.36 -25.53 4.11
N ALA A 163 -1.50 -24.89 5.28
CA ALA A 163 -2.71 -24.97 6.10
C ALA A 163 -3.95 -24.47 5.35
N TYR A 164 -3.84 -23.36 4.62
CA TYR A 164 -4.92 -22.86 3.77
C TYR A 164 -5.32 -23.87 2.69
N ARG A 165 -4.35 -24.44 1.96
CA ARG A 165 -4.62 -25.42 0.91
C ARG A 165 -5.25 -26.71 1.44
N GLU A 166 -4.84 -27.16 2.62
CA GLU A 166 -5.42 -28.34 3.27
C GLU A 166 -6.85 -28.09 3.72
N GLY A 167 -7.10 -27.00 4.44
CA GLY A 167 -8.45 -26.62 4.87
C GLY A 167 -9.39 -26.39 3.68
N LEU A 168 -8.90 -25.73 2.62
CA LEU A 168 -9.69 -25.50 1.41
C LEU A 168 -9.98 -26.82 0.66
N ARG A 169 -9.02 -27.76 0.61
CA ARG A 169 -9.23 -29.08 0.00
C ARG A 169 -10.32 -29.86 0.74
N GLU A 170 -10.30 -29.85 2.06
CA GLU A 170 -11.34 -30.48 2.88
C GLU A 170 -12.70 -29.84 2.62
N LEU A 171 -12.76 -28.51 2.60
CA LEU A 171 -13.99 -27.77 2.35
C LEU A 171 -14.58 -28.06 0.96
N ILE A 172 -13.73 -28.09 -0.08
CA ILE A 172 -14.13 -28.49 -1.43
C ILE A 172 -14.69 -29.92 -1.45
N ALA A 173 -14.09 -30.86 -0.70
CA ALA A 173 -14.58 -32.23 -0.63
C ALA A 173 -15.99 -32.29 -0.02
N ARG A 174 -16.25 -31.52 1.04
CA ARG A 174 -17.59 -31.41 1.65
C ARG A 174 -18.60 -30.76 0.70
N TYR A 175 -18.22 -29.65 0.05
CA TYR A 175 -19.07 -28.98 -0.94
C TYR A 175 -19.43 -29.87 -2.12
N LYS A 176 -18.49 -30.69 -2.62
CA LYS A 176 -18.76 -31.64 -3.71
C LYS A 176 -19.70 -32.78 -3.28
N ALA A 177 -19.63 -33.20 -2.02
CA ALA A 177 -20.52 -34.21 -1.47
C ALA A 177 -21.93 -33.65 -1.23
N ASP A 178 -22.05 -32.35 -1.00
CA ASP A 178 -23.30 -31.67 -0.67
C ASP A 178 -23.30 -30.21 -1.16
N PRO A 179 -23.64 -29.95 -2.44
CA PRO A 179 -23.58 -28.63 -3.03
C PRO A 179 -24.84 -27.84 -2.67
N ARG A 180 -24.86 -27.24 -1.48
CA ARG A 180 -25.91 -26.36 -0.99
C ARG A 180 -25.44 -24.91 -0.85
#